data_AF-A0AAU6BBQ8-F1
#
_entry.id   AF-A0AAU6BBQ8-F1
#
_cell.length_a   1.000
_cell.length_b   1.000
_cell.length_c   1.000
_cell.angle_alpha   90.00
_cell.angle_beta   90.00
_cell.angle_gamma   90.00
#
_symmetry.space_group_name_H-M   'P 1'
#
loop_
_entity.id
_entity.type
_entity.pdbx_description
1 polymer ?
#
loop_
_entity_poly.entity_id
_entity_poly.type
_entity_poly.pdbx_seq_one_letter_code
_entity_poly.pdbx_strand_id
1 'polypeptide(L)'
;MSSNEFDTSRDVKTGLGGAALLAGSIGIGQLPYDSVDSIYQPVAHVVDTALTVGGVAGGLLVAGSVAHGFYGNSRTAHRRRVFHAPGWANRHSFADHLGAKAIRRAGQQTRPSLANRADRRAAKATNSDFGQFLGKAVTGFRPARGSEVFADFQKSLLFVAPPGAGKTALMLHSLMDAPGSVLATSTKPDIYTLTSELRAELGPVYLFNPQNVGGLLSTFGWDPLIGCEHYQVAQDRATALVKGTRAITAMQEASWGEKCVEIMSKYLMAARLWGQDLRAVAYWLAHPDDETAVRILQQFPSHVPDGWAASLEAEMRSSADRMKGSIWSLARGSVSFMSNPVIAQACTKGAGESFNVKEFALSRGTLYLLGDSSDETIAPLLAALTDYVYRDFKALAQVQPGERLDPPFGFFLDEVTKITPVPLADWAADIRSHGGYITAITQSFAQIEDRWGKEGLAAIKGLFSKVILPGIQNLQDLEELSKLVGTREVDAVSEGETDSASGRSKSRNRSKRKELILPPEDIRMLPPMHALIMINESKAVVTKFKHGQIRAKKMTEGLRAAKAKARPDDPGTVNAQVTA
;
A
#
# COMPACT_ATOMS: atom_id res chain seq x y z
N MET A 1 -57.91 52.37 65.95
CA MET A 1 -56.80 53.15 65.36
C MET A 1 -55.63 52.19 65.25
N SER A 2 -55.54 51.44 64.14
CA SER A 2 -54.55 51.61 63.04
C SER A 2 -53.10 51.47 63.52
N SER A 3 -52.21 50.66 62.96
CA SER A 3 -52.18 49.84 61.74
C SER A 3 -50.82 49.13 61.65
N ASN A 4 -50.83 47.93 61.07
CA ASN A 4 -49.79 47.23 60.28
C ASN A 4 -48.56 46.56 60.93
N GLU A 5 -48.55 45.25 60.69
CA GLU A 5 -47.44 44.29 60.54
C GLU A 5 -46.36 44.74 59.54
N PHE A 6 -45.11 44.29 59.74
CA PHE A 6 -44.41 43.46 58.74
C PHE A 6 -43.17 42.76 59.38
N ASP A 7 -43.11 41.45 59.13
CA ASP A 7 -42.16 40.46 59.63
C ASP A 7 -40.82 40.48 58.85
N THR A 8 -39.71 40.52 59.58
CA THR A 8 -38.34 40.37 59.09
C THR A 8 -37.94 38.89 59.06
N SER A 9 -38.21 38.20 57.95
CA SER A 9 -37.72 36.82 57.75
C SER A 9 -37.45 36.44 56.27
N ARG A 10 -36.73 37.30 55.53
CA ARG A 10 -36.11 36.94 54.25
C ARG A 10 -34.72 37.58 54.19
N ASP A 11 -33.66 36.77 54.27
CA ASP A 11 -32.40 37.00 53.53
C ASP A 11 -31.25 36.00 53.80
N VAL A 12 -31.47 34.86 54.46
CA VAL A 12 -30.36 33.90 54.73
C VAL A 12 -30.38 32.62 53.87
N LYS A 13 -31.33 32.42 52.96
CA LYS A 13 -31.47 31.13 52.21
C LYS A 13 -31.00 31.09 50.75
N THR A 14 -30.52 32.19 50.17
CA THR A 14 -30.09 32.23 48.76
C THR A 14 -28.59 32.02 48.53
N GLY A 15 -27.77 31.91 49.58
CA GLY A 15 -26.30 31.83 49.46
C GLY A 15 -25.72 30.42 49.30
N LEU A 16 -26.36 29.35 49.79
CA LEU A 16 -25.75 28.01 49.83
C LEU A 16 -26.01 27.15 48.57
N GLY A 17 -27.08 27.41 47.82
CA GLY A 17 -27.45 26.58 46.66
C GLY A 17 -26.55 26.74 45.44
N GLY A 18 -26.01 27.95 45.22
CA GLY A 18 -25.13 28.24 44.07
C GLY A 18 -23.72 27.67 44.20
N ALA A 19 -23.20 27.55 45.42
CA ALA A 19 -21.84 27.08 45.66
C ALA A 19 -21.68 25.55 45.45
N ALA A 20 -22.72 24.77 45.78
CA ALA A 20 -22.69 23.31 45.63
C ALA A 20 -22.71 22.85 44.14
N LEU A 21 -23.44 23.56 43.27
CA LEU A 21 -23.50 23.26 41.83
C LEU A 21 -22.18 23.61 41.10
N LEU A 22 -21.48 24.66 41.53
CA LEU A 22 -20.17 25.03 40.99
C LEU A 22 -19.04 24.10 41.48
N ALA A 23 -19.09 23.65 42.74
CA ALA A 23 -18.11 22.69 43.26
C ALA A 23 -18.18 21.32 42.57
N GLY A 24 -19.39 20.83 42.25
CA GLY A 24 -19.59 19.53 41.59
C GLY A 24 -19.04 19.46 40.16
N SER A 25 -19.04 20.57 39.42
CA SER A 25 -18.55 20.61 38.03
C SER A 25 -17.02 20.68 37.92
N ILE A 26 -16.32 21.16 38.95
CA ILE A 26 -14.85 21.21 39.03
C ILE A 26 -14.28 19.84 39.45
N GLY A 27 -14.98 19.09 40.31
CA GLY A 27 -14.49 17.81 40.85
C GLY A 27 -14.55 16.62 39.90
N ILE A 28 -15.49 16.59 38.95
CA ILE A 28 -15.67 15.44 38.03
C ILE A 28 -14.49 15.29 37.05
N GLY A 29 -13.78 16.39 36.75
CA GLY A 29 -12.61 16.37 35.88
C GLY A 29 -11.36 15.69 36.48
N GLN A 30 -11.34 15.43 37.79
CA GLN A 30 -10.18 14.92 38.53
C GLN A 30 -10.34 13.46 39.04
N LEU A 31 -11.43 12.77 38.71
CA LEU A 31 -11.65 11.40 39.17
C LEU A 31 -10.76 10.38 38.41
N PRO A 32 -10.14 9.41 39.11
CA PRO A 32 -9.32 8.38 38.47
C PRO A 32 -10.17 7.45 37.58
N TYR A 33 -9.67 7.20 36.37
CA TYR A 33 -10.40 6.63 35.22
C TYR A 33 -10.27 5.09 35.12
N ASP A 34 -10.46 4.37 36.22
CA ASP A 34 -10.10 2.94 36.26
C ASP A 34 -11.28 1.96 36.01
N SER A 35 -12.55 2.40 36.07
CA SER A 35 -13.72 1.56 35.72
C SER A 35 -14.98 2.35 35.35
N VAL A 36 -15.96 1.73 34.67
CA VAL A 36 -17.25 2.36 34.29
C VAL A 36 -18.13 2.63 35.53
N ASP A 37 -18.08 1.74 36.53
CA ASP A 37 -18.88 1.86 37.76
C ASP A 37 -18.39 2.98 38.70
N SER A 38 -17.08 3.25 38.72
CA SER A 38 -16.50 4.36 39.49
C SER A 38 -16.86 5.76 38.95
N ILE A 39 -17.42 5.83 37.73
CA ILE A 39 -17.88 7.07 37.09
C ILE A 39 -19.40 7.21 37.21
N TYR A 40 -20.15 6.11 37.16
CA TYR A 40 -21.61 6.14 37.09
C TYR A 40 -22.25 6.59 38.41
N GLN A 41 -21.76 6.10 39.55
CA GLN A 41 -22.32 6.40 40.88
C GLN A 41 -22.20 7.89 41.25
N PRO A 42 -21.04 8.57 41.09
CA PRO A 42 -20.93 10.00 41.40
C PRO A 42 -21.75 10.87 40.44
N VAL A 43 -21.78 10.54 39.15
CA VAL A 43 -22.52 11.30 38.14
C VAL A 43 -24.02 11.18 38.35
N ALA A 44 -24.52 9.96 38.63
CA ALA A 44 -25.92 9.73 38.94
C ALA A 44 -26.35 10.50 40.19
N HIS A 45 -25.53 10.49 41.24
CA HIS A 45 -25.82 11.21 42.48
C HIS A 45 -25.86 12.73 42.28
N VAL A 46 -24.96 13.29 41.46
CA VAL A 46 -24.93 14.73 41.14
C VAL A 46 -26.12 15.15 40.27
N VAL A 47 -26.54 14.31 39.31
CA VAL A 47 -27.73 14.55 38.48
C VAL A 47 -29.02 14.45 39.31
N ASP A 48 -29.13 13.45 40.18
CA ASP A 48 -30.30 13.23 41.05
C ASP A 48 -30.47 14.35 42.09
N THR A 49 -29.37 14.80 42.69
CA THR A 49 -29.36 15.97 43.59
C THR A 49 -29.78 17.25 42.85
N ALA A 50 -29.31 17.44 41.60
CA ALA A 50 -29.68 18.59 40.78
C ALA A 50 -31.15 18.56 40.32
N LEU A 51 -31.72 17.36 40.07
CA LEU A 51 -33.15 17.17 39.80
C LEU A 51 -34.00 17.51 41.04
N THR A 52 -33.52 17.12 42.22
CA THR A 52 -34.23 17.33 43.49
C THR A 52 -34.25 18.80 43.91
N VAL A 53 -33.15 19.53 43.71
CA VAL A 53 -33.01 20.94 44.14
C VAL A 53 -33.44 21.94 43.06
N GLY A 54 -33.18 21.66 41.79
CA GLY A 54 -33.40 22.57 40.66
C GLY A 54 -34.52 22.17 39.69
N GLY A 55 -35.22 21.07 39.95
CA GLY A 55 -36.21 20.48 39.05
C GLY A 55 -35.60 19.94 37.75
N VAL A 56 -36.46 19.57 36.79
CA VAL A 56 -36.06 18.96 35.50
C VAL A 56 -35.04 19.82 34.74
N ALA A 57 -35.16 21.15 34.81
CA ALA A 57 -34.23 22.09 34.17
C ALA A 57 -32.81 22.02 34.79
N GLY A 58 -32.70 21.93 36.12
CA GLY A 58 -31.41 21.77 36.81
C GLY A 58 -30.73 20.45 36.47
N GLY A 59 -31.50 19.35 36.45
CA GLY A 59 -31.00 18.04 36.03
C GLY A 59 -30.48 18.00 34.60
N LEU A 60 -31.21 18.59 33.64
CA LEU A 60 -30.80 18.66 32.23
C LEU A 60 -29.53 19.49 32.02
N LEU A 61 -29.35 20.59 32.76
CA LEU A 61 -28.15 21.42 32.68
C LEU A 61 -26.90 20.68 33.20
N VAL A 62 -27.03 19.97 34.31
CA VAL A 62 -25.95 19.16 34.89
C VAL A 62 -25.61 17.98 33.99
N ALA A 63 -26.62 17.23 33.52
CA ALA A 63 -26.43 16.14 32.56
C ALA A 63 -25.78 16.64 31.25
N GLY A 64 -26.23 17.79 30.73
CA GLY A 64 -25.64 18.44 29.56
C GLY A 64 -24.19 18.87 29.78
N SER A 65 -23.84 19.39 30.95
CA SER A 65 -22.48 19.81 31.31
C SER A 65 -21.54 18.63 31.47
N VAL A 66 -22.01 17.56 32.11
CA VAL A 66 -21.29 16.30 32.26
C VAL A 66 -21.09 15.62 30.90
N ALA A 67 -22.14 15.53 30.08
CA ALA A 67 -22.06 15.02 28.71
C ALA A 67 -21.12 15.87 27.84
N HIS A 68 -21.11 17.19 28.01
CA HIS A 68 -20.18 18.10 27.34
C HIS A 68 -18.73 17.87 27.79
N GLY A 69 -18.49 17.63 29.08
CA GLY A 69 -17.18 17.26 29.63
C GLY A 69 -16.68 15.91 29.08
N PHE A 70 -17.52 14.88 29.13
CA PHE A 70 -17.22 13.57 28.53
C PHE A 70 -16.98 13.67 27.02
N TYR A 71 -17.78 14.45 26.31
CA TYR A 71 -17.58 14.70 24.90
C TYR A 71 -16.27 15.45 24.65
N GLY A 72 -15.96 16.50 25.42
CA GLY A 72 -14.74 17.30 25.30
C GLY A 72 -13.44 16.52 25.54
N ASN A 73 -13.51 15.49 26.39
CA ASN A 73 -12.44 14.53 26.65
C ASN A 73 -12.51 13.26 25.79
N SER A 74 -13.56 13.11 24.96
CA SER A 74 -13.68 11.95 24.08
C SER A 74 -12.61 11.98 22.98
N ARG A 75 -12.18 10.79 22.56
CA ARG A 75 -11.31 10.61 21.38
C ARG A 75 -11.88 11.29 20.12
N THR A 76 -13.20 11.39 20.01
CA THR A 76 -13.88 12.05 18.90
C THR A 76 -13.67 13.56 18.91
N ALA A 77 -13.79 14.21 20.07
CA ALA A 77 -13.53 15.64 20.19
C ALA A 77 -12.04 15.97 20.03
N HIS A 78 -11.15 15.17 20.64
CA HIS A 78 -9.69 15.30 20.43
C HIS A 78 -9.34 15.23 18.95
N ARG A 79 -9.79 14.17 18.25
CA ARG A 79 -9.59 14.02 16.80
C ARG A 79 -10.14 15.19 16.00
N ARG A 80 -11.32 15.71 16.37
CA ARG A 80 -11.92 16.87 15.70
C ARG A 80 -11.04 18.11 15.87
N ARG A 81 -10.44 18.31 17.06
CA ARG A 81 -9.48 19.41 17.30
C ARG A 81 -8.23 19.22 16.43
N VAL A 82 -7.62 18.05 16.43
CA VAL A 82 -6.40 17.75 15.66
C VAL A 82 -6.64 17.85 14.15
N PHE A 83 -7.71 17.25 13.63
CA PHE A 83 -7.96 17.16 12.18
C PHE A 83 -8.40 18.49 11.57
N HIS A 84 -9.05 19.36 12.34
CA HIS A 84 -9.55 20.64 11.85
C HIS A 84 -8.63 21.82 12.16
N ALA A 85 -7.57 21.60 12.93
CA ALA A 85 -6.54 22.59 13.20
C ALA A 85 -5.73 22.95 11.93
N PRO A 86 -5.02 24.09 11.91
CA PRO A 86 -4.14 24.45 10.81
C PRO A 86 -2.91 23.51 10.72
N GLY A 87 -2.24 23.51 9.57
CA GLY A 87 -1.02 22.73 9.34
C GLY A 87 -1.17 21.65 8.26
N TRP A 88 -2.38 21.14 8.05
CA TRP A 88 -2.71 20.17 7.00
C TRP A 88 -2.65 20.75 5.58
N ALA A 89 -2.81 19.88 4.57
CA ALA A 89 -3.05 20.24 3.18
C ALA A 89 -4.03 21.41 3.03
N ASN A 90 -3.56 22.46 2.35
CA ASN A 90 -4.30 23.69 2.12
C ASN A 90 -4.85 23.74 0.68
N ARG A 91 -5.49 24.86 0.31
CA ARG A 91 -6.06 25.03 -1.03
C ARG A 91 -5.05 24.83 -2.16
N HIS A 92 -3.81 25.28 -1.98
CA HIS A 92 -2.73 25.11 -2.95
C HIS A 92 -2.31 23.65 -3.05
N SER A 93 -2.15 22.95 -1.92
CA SER A 93 -1.89 21.51 -1.90
C SER A 93 -2.90 20.71 -2.74
N PHE A 94 -4.20 21.05 -2.66
CA PHE A 94 -5.23 20.43 -3.49
C PHE A 94 -5.21 20.88 -4.96
N ALA A 95 -4.93 22.16 -5.22
CA ALA A 95 -4.89 22.68 -6.57
C ALA A 95 -3.70 22.13 -7.39
N ASP A 96 -2.57 21.92 -6.72
CA ASP A 96 -1.29 21.63 -7.38
C ASP A 96 -0.84 20.17 -7.26
N HIS A 97 -1.25 19.43 -6.22
CA HIS A 97 -0.76 18.05 -6.02
C HIS A 97 -1.84 16.99 -5.74
N LEU A 98 -2.89 17.30 -4.96
CA LEU A 98 -3.79 16.27 -4.41
C LEU A 98 -5.15 16.14 -5.11
N GLY A 99 -5.67 17.21 -5.69
CA GLY A 99 -7.05 17.28 -6.20
C GLY A 99 -7.17 16.92 -7.67
N ALA A 100 -8.42 16.79 -8.15
CA ALA A 100 -8.74 16.46 -9.55
C ALA A 100 -8.08 17.39 -10.59
N LYS A 101 -7.92 18.68 -10.28
CA LYS A 101 -7.26 19.63 -11.18
C LYS A 101 -5.75 19.36 -11.29
N ALA A 102 -5.10 19.01 -10.18
CA ALA A 102 -3.69 18.70 -10.13
C ALA A 102 -3.38 17.47 -10.99
N ILE A 103 -4.09 16.36 -10.74
CA ILE A 103 -3.86 15.12 -11.49
C ILE A 103 -4.22 15.26 -12.97
N ARG A 104 -5.23 16.04 -13.36
CA ARG A 104 -5.52 16.31 -14.77
C ARG A 104 -4.44 17.15 -15.45
N ARG A 105 -3.78 18.06 -14.72
CA ARG A 105 -2.61 18.81 -15.22
C ARG A 105 -1.41 17.88 -15.42
N ALA A 106 -1.08 17.07 -14.41
CA ALA A 106 -0.03 16.03 -14.53
C ALA A 106 -0.37 15.02 -15.65
N GLY A 107 -1.65 14.71 -15.81
CA GLY A 107 -2.25 13.89 -16.85
C GLY A 107 -1.92 14.30 -18.27
N GLN A 108 -1.62 15.58 -18.53
CA GLN A 108 -1.17 16.02 -19.85
C GLN A 108 0.15 15.38 -20.26
N GLN A 109 1.01 15.07 -19.27
CA GLN A 109 2.28 14.36 -19.47
C GLN A 109 2.10 12.85 -19.33
N THR A 110 1.32 12.39 -18.34
CA THR A 110 1.19 10.95 -18.07
C THR A 110 0.17 10.22 -18.96
N ARG A 111 -0.76 10.96 -19.58
CA ARG A 111 -1.78 10.49 -20.54
C ARG A 111 -1.88 11.40 -21.77
N PRO A 112 -0.84 11.52 -22.61
CA PRO A 112 -0.88 12.35 -23.82
C PRO A 112 -2.07 12.03 -24.74
N SER A 113 -2.49 10.76 -24.82
CA SER A 113 -3.68 10.31 -25.56
C SER A 113 -4.99 10.95 -25.11
N LEU A 114 -5.03 11.49 -23.88
CA LEU A 114 -6.18 12.21 -23.31
C LEU A 114 -5.91 13.70 -23.12
N ALA A 115 -4.79 14.23 -23.63
CA ALA A 115 -4.43 15.64 -23.49
C ALA A 115 -5.33 16.56 -24.35
N ASN A 116 -5.75 16.10 -25.53
CA ASN A 116 -6.64 16.86 -26.40
C ASN A 116 -8.10 16.76 -25.94
N ARG A 117 -8.62 17.82 -25.32
CA ARG A 117 -10.00 17.88 -24.82
C ARG A 117 -11.08 17.84 -25.90
N ALA A 118 -10.72 18.09 -27.16
CA ALA A 118 -11.65 17.94 -28.28
C ALA A 118 -11.91 16.45 -28.63
N ASP A 119 -11.06 15.53 -28.16
CA ASP A 119 -11.30 14.09 -28.32
C ASP A 119 -12.46 13.64 -27.43
N ARG A 120 -13.42 12.91 -28.02
CA ARG A 120 -14.53 12.26 -27.31
C ARG A 120 -14.04 11.34 -26.18
N ARG A 121 -12.85 10.72 -26.32
CA ARG A 121 -12.24 9.89 -25.26
C ARG A 121 -11.84 10.75 -24.06
N ALA A 122 -11.18 11.89 -24.29
CA ALA A 122 -10.82 12.83 -23.24
C ALA A 122 -12.06 13.43 -22.55
N ALA A 123 -13.15 13.65 -23.29
CA ALA A 123 -14.41 14.13 -22.72
C ALA A 123 -15.07 13.14 -21.75
N LYS A 124 -14.87 11.83 -21.93
CA LYS A 124 -15.38 10.77 -21.04
C LYS A 124 -14.40 10.39 -19.93
N ALA A 125 -13.18 10.94 -19.94
CA ALA A 125 -12.14 10.57 -18.99
C ALA A 125 -12.49 11.01 -17.55
N THR A 126 -12.42 10.05 -16.64
CA THR A 126 -12.64 10.23 -15.22
C THR A 126 -11.38 10.75 -14.53
N ASN A 127 -11.43 11.04 -13.24
CA ASN A 127 -10.23 11.41 -12.50
C ASN A 127 -9.26 10.23 -12.36
N SER A 128 -9.77 9.00 -12.26
CA SER A 128 -8.93 7.80 -12.15
C SER A 128 -8.13 7.50 -13.41
N ASP A 129 -8.52 8.06 -14.56
CA ASP A 129 -7.69 8.01 -15.77
C ASP A 129 -6.37 8.79 -15.65
N PHE A 130 -6.23 9.67 -14.66
CA PHE A 130 -5.06 10.55 -14.50
C PHE A 130 -4.31 10.35 -13.17
N GLY A 131 -4.84 9.56 -12.25
CA GLY A 131 -4.17 9.30 -10.98
C GLY A 131 -4.87 8.24 -10.11
N GLN A 132 -4.14 7.79 -9.10
CA GLN A 132 -4.56 6.79 -8.12
C GLN A 132 -5.39 7.44 -7.01
N PHE A 133 -6.58 6.91 -6.74
CA PHE A 133 -7.45 7.41 -5.69
C PHE A 133 -6.97 6.99 -4.30
N LEU A 134 -6.84 7.95 -3.38
CA LEU A 134 -6.32 7.74 -2.02
C LEU A 134 -7.36 7.99 -0.92
N GLY A 135 -8.63 8.21 -1.27
CA GLY A 135 -9.71 8.46 -0.32
C GLY A 135 -10.22 9.91 -0.36
N LYS A 136 -11.10 10.23 0.60
CA LYS A 136 -11.66 11.58 0.78
C LYS A 136 -11.02 12.23 2.00
N ALA A 137 -10.53 13.45 1.86
CA ALA A 137 -9.87 14.14 2.96
C ALA A 137 -10.81 14.35 4.15
N VAL A 138 -10.31 14.11 5.36
CA VAL A 138 -11.00 14.40 6.62
C VAL A 138 -10.31 15.49 7.44
N THR A 139 -9.07 15.84 7.07
CA THR A 139 -8.30 16.91 7.69
C THR A 139 -8.28 18.19 6.86
N GLY A 140 -7.85 19.28 7.50
CA GLY A 140 -7.65 20.58 6.86
C GLY A 140 -8.91 21.46 6.82
N PHE A 141 -8.83 22.49 6.00
CA PHE A 141 -9.85 23.53 5.92
C PHE A 141 -11.20 22.99 5.43
N ARG A 142 -12.31 23.65 5.77
CA ARG A 142 -13.67 23.13 5.55
C ARG A 142 -13.97 22.68 4.10
N PRO A 143 -13.61 23.42 3.04
CA PRO A 143 -13.75 22.94 1.66
C PRO A 143 -12.92 21.72 1.28
N ALA A 144 -11.75 21.50 1.88
CA ALA A 144 -10.95 20.30 1.60
C ALA A 144 -11.63 19.03 2.14
N ARG A 145 -12.31 19.12 3.28
CA ARG A 145 -12.97 17.96 3.90
C ARG A 145 -14.06 17.39 2.99
N GLY A 146 -13.97 16.11 2.67
CA GLY A 146 -14.83 15.41 1.71
C GLY A 146 -14.34 15.45 0.26
N SER A 147 -13.34 16.28 -0.06
CA SER A 147 -12.72 16.30 -1.38
C SER A 147 -11.91 15.03 -1.61
N GLU A 148 -11.93 14.53 -2.84
CA GLU A 148 -11.14 13.38 -3.25
C GLU A 148 -9.66 13.75 -3.32
N VAL A 149 -8.82 12.85 -2.82
CA VAL A 149 -7.37 12.94 -2.84
C VAL A 149 -6.84 11.88 -3.79
N PHE A 150 -5.93 12.29 -4.67
CA PHE A 150 -5.29 11.42 -5.64
C PHE A 150 -3.77 11.59 -5.57
N ALA A 151 -3.05 10.58 -6.05
CA ALA A 151 -1.68 10.71 -6.50
C ALA A 151 -1.63 10.56 -8.02
N ASP A 152 -0.95 11.47 -8.72
CA ASP A 152 -0.73 11.32 -10.15
C ASP A 152 0.17 10.09 -10.46
N PHE A 153 0.12 9.59 -11.70
CA PHE A 153 0.91 8.42 -12.09
C PHE A 153 2.42 8.65 -12.19
N GLN A 154 2.94 9.86 -11.95
CA GLN A 154 4.39 10.07 -11.81
C GLN A 154 4.89 9.65 -10.42
N LYS A 155 3.97 9.43 -9.47
CA LYS A 155 4.28 9.13 -8.08
C LYS A 155 4.07 7.65 -7.77
N SER A 156 5.15 6.98 -7.42
CA SER A 156 5.10 5.66 -6.80
C SER A 156 4.68 5.79 -5.32
N LEU A 157 3.88 4.84 -4.86
CA LEU A 157 3.26 4.82 -3.54
C LEU A 157 3.80 3.67 -2.69
N LEU A 158 4.20 3.99 -1.47
CA LEU A 158 4.57 3.01 -0.45
C LEU A 158 3.47 2.96 0.60
N PHE A 159 2.78 1.82 0.65
CA PHE A 159 1.77 1.53 1.65
C PHE A 159 2.47 0.84 2.83
N VAL A 160 2.41 1.47 4.00
CA VAL A 160 2.84 0.84 5.26
C VAL A 160 1.59 0.51 6.04
N ALA A 161 1.26 -0.78 6.09
CA ALA A 161 -0.01 -1.25 6.59
C ALA A 161 0.14 -2.56 7.38
N PRO A 162 0.04 -2.50 8.71
CA PRO A 162 -0.02 -3.69 9.55
C PRO A 162 -1.15 -4.64 9.14
N PRO A 163 -1.07 -5.94 9.50
CA PRO A 163 -2.13 -6.90 9.25
C PRO A 163 -3.50 -6.40 9.71
N GLY A 164 -4.52 -6.53 8.85
CA GLY A 164 -5.89 -6.09 9.16
C GLY A 164 -6.16 -4.58 9.06
N ALA A 165 -5.17 -3.74 8.75
CA ALA A 165 -5.36 -2.28 8.72
C ALA A 165 -6.23 -1.77 7.54
N GLY A 166 -6.54 -2.63 6.57
CA GLY A 166 -7.37 -2.29 5.40
C GLY A 166 -6.57 -2.03 4.12
N LYS A 167 -5.32 -2.52 4.01
CA LYS A 167 -4.44 -2.36 2.84
C LYS A 167 -5.12 -2.74 1.52
N THR A 168 -5.70 -3.94 1.47
CA THR A 168 -6.42 -4.46 0.30
C THR A 168 -7.62 -3.58 -0.04
N ALA A 169 -8.33 -3.07 0.99
CA ALA A 169 -9.52 -2.26 0.78
C ALA A 169 -9.22 -0.92 0.09
N LEU A 170 -8.06 -0.31 0.36
CA LEU A 170 -7.62 0.90 -0.34
C LEU A 170 -7.04 0.56 -1.73
N MET A 171 -6.14 -0.42 -1.81
CA MET A 171 -5.48 -0.83 -3.06
C MET A 171 -6.50 -1.20 -4.15
N LEU A 172 -7.57 -1.91 -3.81
CA LEU A 172 -8.60 -2.32 -4.77
C LEU A 172 -9.19 -1.14 -5.54
N HIS A 173 -9.29 0.05 -4.95
CA HIS A 173 -9.79 1.23 -5.69
C HIS A 173 -8.86 1.60 -6.85
N SER A 174 -7.56 1.67 -6.59
CA SER A 174 -6.56 2.03 -7.59
C SER A 174 -6.36 0.92 -8.62
N LEU A 175 -6.42 -0.36 -8.21
CA LEU A 175 -6.24 -1.49 -9.13
C LEU A 175 -7.40 -1.60 -10.12
N MET A 176 -8.66 -1.53 -9.63
CA MET A 176 -9.83 -1.61 -10.50
C MET A 176 -9.87 -0.45 -11.50
N ASP A 177 -9.47 0.75 -11.07
CA ASP A 177 -9.54 1.96 -11.89
C ASP A 177 -8.27 2.24 -12.70
N ALA A 178 -7.27 1.36 -12.64
CA ALA A 178 -6.03 1.51 -13.38
C ALA A 178 -6.33 1.57 -14.90
N PRO A 179 -5.90 2.61 -15.62
CA PRO A 179 -6.34 2.78 -17.01
C PRO A 179 -5.58 1.89 -18.01
N GLY A 180 -4.38 1.46 -17.65
CA GLY A 180 -3.50 0.64 -18.48
C GLY A 180 -3.34 -0.77 -17.95
N SER A 181 -2.26 -1.41 -18.39
CA SER A 181 -1.91 -2.77 -17.98
C SER A 181 -1.52 -2.81 -16.51
N VAL A 182 -1.78 -3.95 -15.87
CA VAL A 182 -1.56 -4.14 -14.43
C VAL A 182 -0.81 -5.44 -14.19
N LEU A 183 0.22 -5.38 -13.36
CA LEU A 183 0.77 -6.56 -12.68
C LEU A 183 0.43 -6.44 -11.20
N ALA A 184 -0.28 -7.41 -10.66
CA ALA A 184 -0.69 -7.44 -9.25
C ALA A 184 -0.22 -8.72 -8.56
N THR A 185 0.49 -8.58 -7.45
CA THR A 185 0.93 -9.70 -6.62
C THR A 185 0.00 -9.88 -5.43
N SER A 186 -0.18 -11.10 -4.95
CA SER A 186 -0.93 -11.35 -3.72
C SER A 186 -0.57 -12.67 -3.04
N THR A 187 -0.74 -12.69 -1.72
CA THR A 187 -0.66 -13.91 -0.90
C THR A 187 -1.97 -14.70 -0.88
N LYS A 188 -3.04 -14.11 -1.41
CA LYS A 188 -4.40 -14.65 -1.35
C LYS A 188 -5.09 -14.50 -2.70
N PRO A 189 -6.08 -15.34 -3.02
CA PRO A 189 -6.82 -15.24 -4.26
C PRO A 189 -7.84 -14.08 -4.27
N ASP A 190 -7.94 -13.30 -3.19
CA ASP A 190 -9.02 -12.33 -2.99
C ASP A 190 -8.97 -11.17 -3.99
N ILE A 191 -7.79 -10.65 -4.31
CA ILE A 191 -7.65 -9.60 -5.32
C ILE A 191 -8.10 -10.12 -6.69
N TYR A 192 -7.55 -11.26 -7.11
CA TYR A 192 -7.92 -11.90 -8.38
C TYR A 192 -9.44 -12.14 -8.49
N THR A 193 -10.03 -12.77 -7.47
CA THR A 193 -11.46 -13.10 -7.46
C THR A 193 -12.37 -11.87 -7.45
N LEU A 194 -11.93 -10.76 -6.86
CA LEU A 194 -12.71 -9.52 -6.80
C LEU A 194 -12.58 -8.68 -8.08
N THR A 195 -11.45 -8.72 -8.78
CA THR A 195 -11.15 -7.74 -9.85
C THR A 195 -10.95 -8.34 -11.23
N SER A 196 -10.72 -9.65 -11.38
CA SER A 196 -10.49 -10.28 -12.69
C SER A 196 -11.61 -9.99 -13.70
N GLU A 197 -12.87 -10.18 -13.33
CA GLU A 197 -14.02 -9.94 -14.24
C GLU A 197 -14.14 -8.47 -14.66
N LEU A 198 -13.87 -7.53 -13.75
CA LEU A 198 -13.88 -6.09 -14.06
C LEU A 198 -12.73 -5.72 -15.00
N ARG A 199 -11.56 -6.33 -14.80
CA ARG A 199 -10.37 -6.11 -15.61
C ARG A 199 -10.48 -6.75 -17.00
N ALA A 200 -11.23 -7.85 -17.12
CA ALA A 200 -11.52 -8.50 -18.39
C ALA A 200 -12.30 -7.61 -19.37
N GLU A 201 -13.01 -6.57 -18.88
CA GLU A 201 -13.63 -5.56 -19.74
C GLU A 201 -12.62 -4.61 -20.40
N LEU A 202 -11.39 -4.53 -19.88
CA LEU A 202 -10.35 -3.64 -20.38
C LEU A 202 -9.34 -4.36 -21.28
N GLY A 203 -9.04 -5.62 -20.97
CA GLY A 203 -8.00 -6.39 -21.65
C GLY A 203 -7.91 -7.83 -21.15
N PRO A 204 -7.01 -8.66 -21.71
CA PRO A 204 -6.83 -10.05 -21.31
C PRO A 204 -6.39 -10.16 -19.86
N VAL A 205 -6.85 -11.20 -19.16
CA VAL A 205 -6.52 -11.47 -17.76
C VAL A 205 -5.73 -12.76 -17.67
N TYR A 206 -4.51 -12.66 -17.13
CA TYR A 206 -3.61 -13.78 -16.89
C TYR A 206 -3.45 -14.02 -15.39
N LEU A 207 -3.37 -15.29 -15.00
CA LEU A 207 -3.08 -15.73 -13.64
C LEU A 207 -1.88 -16.67 -13.68
N PHE A 208 -0.83 -16.34 -12.94
CA PHE A 208 0.27 -17.25 -12.64
C PHE A 208 0.17 -17.65 -11.16
N ASN A 209 -0.25 -18.90 -10.92
CA ASN A 209 -0.48 -19.47 -9.60
C ASN A 209 0.07 -20.90 -9.53
N PRO A 210 1.40 -21.09 -9.62
CA PRO A 210 2.01 -22.41 -9.70
C PRO A 210 1.82 -23.25 -8.41
N GLN A 211 1.48 -22.61 -7.28
CA GLN A 211 1.17 -23.27 -6.00
C GLN A 211 -0.32 -23.61 -5.83
N ASN A 212 -1.17 -23.31 -6.82
CA ASN A 212 -2.63 -23.56 -6.76
C ASN A 212 -3.30 -22.91 -5.53
N VAL A 213 -2.83 -21.72 -5.14
CA VAL A 213 -3.39 -20.95 -4.02
C VAL A 213 -4.88 -20.71 -4.26
N GLY A 214 -5.72 -21.12 -3.30
CA GLY A 214 -7.17 -20.98 -3.40
C GLY A 214 -7.85 -21.91 -4.41
N GLY A 215 -7.17 -22.96 -4.88
CA GLY A 215 -7.71 -23.91 -5.86
C GLY A 215 -7.85 -23.35 -7.28
N LEU A 216 -7.14 -22.26 -7.57
CA LEU A 216 -7.13 -21.61 -8.88
C LEU A 216 -5.93 -22.07 -9.71
N LEU A 217 -6.17 -22.61 -10.89
CA LEU A 217 -5.11 -22.99 -11.82
C LEU A 217 -4.52 -21.77 -12.54
N SER A 218 -3.22 -21.81 -12.84
CA SER A 218 -2.60 -20.83 -13.74
C SER A 218 -3.28 -20.84 -15.11
N THR A 219 -3.41 -19.67 -15.73
CA THR A 219 -3.91 -19.56 -17.11
C THR A 219 -2.80 -19.79 -18.14
N PHE A 220 -1.54 -19.65 -17.72
CA PHE A 220 -0.36 -19.85 -18.57
C PHE A 220 0.82 -20.40 -17.76
N GLY A 221 1.81 -20.90 -18.47
CA GLY A 221 3.10 -21.34 -17.95
C GLY A 221 4.21 -20.44 -18.48
N TRP A 222 5.26 -20.28 -17.70
CA TRP A 222 6.35 -19.37 -18.00
C TRP A 222 7.69 -20.06 -17.89
N ASP A 223 8.38 -20.21 -19.01
CA ASP A 223 9.75 -20.73 -19.04
C ASP A 223 10.75 -19.62 -18.64
N PRO A 224 11.42 -19.70 -17.48
CA PRO A 224 12.37 -18.68 -17.04
C PRO A 224 13.61 -18.57 -17.95
N LEU A 225 13.86 -19.56 -18.81
CA LEU A 225 14.98 -19.57 -19.76
C LEU A 225 14.72 -18.77 -21.04
N ILE A 226 13.50 -18.26 -21.25
CA ILE A 226 13.18 -17.42 -22.42
C ILE A 226 14.17 -16.24 -22.50
N GLY A 227 14.91 -16.18 -23.62
CA GLY A 227 15.88 -15.13 -23.93
C GLY A 227 17.27 -15.34 -23.34
N CYS A 228 17.49 -16.34 -22.48
CA CYS A 228 18.79 -16.59 -21.84
C CYS A 228 19.89 -17.07 -22.81
N GLU A 229 19.59 -17.26 -24.10
CA GLU A 229 20.59 -17.36 -25.17
C GLU A 229 21.41 -16.07 -25.34
N HIS A 230 20.90 -14.93 -24.84
CA HIS A 230 21.60 -13.66 -24.83
C HIS A 230 22.22 -13.38 -23.47
N TYR A 231 23.50 -12.97 -23.47
CA TYR A 231 24.28 -12.67 -22.26
C TYR A 231 23.54 -11.78 -21.26
N GLN A 232 23.04 -10.63 -21.72
CA GLN A 232 22.41 -9.65 -20.84
C GLN A 232 21.15 -10.22 -20.17
N VAL A 233 20.32 -10.96 -20.93
CA VAL A 233 19.10 -11.58 -20.41
C VAL A 233 19.41 -12.71 -19.42
N ALA A 234 20.45 -13.52 -19.68
CA ALA A 234 20.88 -14.55 -18.75
C ALA A 234 21.38 -13.97 -17.41
N GLN A 235 22.17 -12.88 -17.46
CA GLN A 235 22.63 -12.15 -16.28
C GLN A 235 21.47 -11.53 -15.50
N ASP A 236 20.56 -10.89 -16.22
CA ASP A 236 19.37 -10.26 -15.67
C ASP A 236 18.43 -11.26 -14.99
N ARG A 237 18.17 -12.40 -15.64
CA ARG A 237 17.39 -13.51 -15.10
C ARG A 237 18.03 -14.11 -13.85
N ALA A 238 19.34 -14.36 -13.91
CA ALA A 238 20.11 -14.86 -12.77
C ALA A 238 20.05 -13.89 -11.59
N THR A 239 20.23 -12.59 -11.85
CA THR A 239 20.11 -11.53 -10.85
C THR A 239 18.76 -11.57 -10.15
N ALA A 240 17.67 -11.70 -10.90
CA ALA A 240 16.32 -11.73 -10.35
C ALA A 240 16.07 -12.97 -9.48
N LEU A 241 16.53 -14.15 -9.90
CA LEU A 241 16.40 -15.40 -9.14
C LEU A 241 17.23 -15.35 -7.85
N VAL A 242 18.49 -14.93 -7.95
CA VAL A 242 19.42 -14.87 -6.81
C VAL A 242 18.95 -13.82 -5.80
N LYS A 243 18.72 -12.58 -6.24
CA LYS A 243 18.20 -11.49 -5.37
C LYS A 243 16.77 -11.75 -4.91
N GLY A 244 16.05 -12.68 -5.53
CA GLY A 244 14.74 -13.11 -5.09
C GLY A 244 14.76 -14.07 -3.90
N THR A 245 15.92 -14.67 -3.63
CA THR A 245 16.11 -15.63 -2.52
C THR A 245 16.24 -14.89 -1.19
N ARG A 246 15.73 -15.46 -0.10
CA ARG A 246 15.83 -14.89 1.27
C ARG A 246 17.01 -15.46 2.07
N ALA A 247 17.99 -16.05 1.38
CA ALA A 247 19.14 -16.66 1.99
C ALA A 247 20.32 -15.68 1.99
N ILE A 248 20.82 -15.39 3.20
CA ILE A 248 22.08 -14.70 3.57
C ILE A 248 21.86 -13.24 4.04
N THR A 249 22.57 -12.85 5.10
CA THR A 249 22.48 -11.51 5.70
C THR A 249 23.09 -10.43 4.78
N ALA A 250 22.57 -9.21 4.84
CA ALA A 250 22.93 -8.07 3.96
C ALA A 250 24.45 -7.83 3.76
N MET A 251 25.28 -8.16 4.77
CA MET A 251 26.74 -7.95 4.72
C MET A 251 27.49 -9.06 3.97
N GLN A 252 26.88 -10.23 3.82
CA GLN A 252 27.41 -11.36 3.05
C GLN A 252 26.83 -11.43 1.62
N GLU A 253 25.64 -10.85 1.39
CA GLU A 253 24.97 -10.80 0.09
C GLU A 253 25.75 -10.04 -1.01
N ALA A 254 26.42 -8.93 -0.68
CA ALA A 254 27.00 -8.04 -1.69
C ALA A 254 28.13 -8.69 -2.52
N SER A 255 29.04 -9.45 -1.90
CA SER A 255 30.15 -10.10 -2.61
C SER A 255 29.77 -11.50 -3.14
N TRP A 256 28.92 -12.24 -2.44
CA TRP A 256 28.54 -13.61 -2.83
C TRP A 256 27.44 -13.63 -3.88
N GLY A 257 26.52 -12.66 -3.85
CA GLY A 257 25.43 -12.53 -4.81
C GLY A 257 25.95 -12.34 -6.22
N GLU A 258 26.95 -11.47 -6.43
CA GLU A 258 27.54 -11.23 -7.76
C GLU A 258 28.15 -12.49 -8.37
N LYS A 259 28.93 -13.25 -7.57
CA LYS A 259 29.52 -14.51 -8.06
C LYS A 259 28.48 -15.58 -8.32
N CYS A 260 27.45 -15.65 -7.48
CA CYS A 260 26.31 -16.54 -7.68
C CYS A 260 25.57 -16.20 -8.98
N VAL A 261 25.35 -14.92 -9.26
CA VAL A 261 24.72 -14.45 -10.51
C VAL A 261 25.57 -14.83 -11.72
N GLU A 262 26.89 -14.66 -11.64
CA GLU A 262 27.82 -15.07 -12.69
C GLU A 262 27.67 -16.57 -13.02
N ILE A 263 27.76 -17.45 -12.01
CA ILE A 263 27.61 -18.90 -12.17
C ILE A 263 26.22 -19.26 -12.72
N MET A 264 25.16 -18.70 -12.11
CA MET A 264 23.78 -18.95 -12.51
C MET A 264 23.53 -18.55 -13.96
N SER A 265 24.03 -17.40 -14.40
CA SER A 265 23.83 -16.90 -15.77
C SER A 265 24.42 -17.86 -16.82
N LYS A 266 25.58 -18.46 -16.53
CA LYS A 266 26.23 -19.47 -17.39
C LYS A 266 25.38 -20.74 -17.49
N TYR A 267 24.83 -21.23 -16.38
CA TYR A 267 23.95 -22.39 -16.38
C TYR A 267 22.61 -22.14 -17.10
N LEU A 268 22.00 -20.98 -16.89
CA LEU A 268 20.76 -20.61 -17.59
C LEU A 268 20.98 -20.56 -19.11
N MET A 269 22.08 -19.96 -19.55
CA MET A 269 22.46 -19.91 -20.97
C MET A 269 22.72 -21.30 -21.53
N ALA A 270 23.49 -22.14 -20.84
CA ALA A 270 23.76 -23.51 -21.26
C ALA A 270 22.46 -24.32 -21.43
N ALA A 271 21.56 -24.26 -20.45
CA ALA A 271 20.27 -24.95 -20.53
C ALA A 271 19.45 -24.47 -21.74
N ARG A 272 19.40 -23.15 -21.96
CA ARG A 272 18.65 -22.56 -23.08
C ARG A 272 19.21 -22.96 -24.44
N LEU A 273 20.54 -22.92 -24.62
CA LEU A 273 21.21 -23.29 -25.87
C LEU A 273 21.03 -24.77 -26.22
N TRP A 274 20.99 -25.64 -25.21
CA TRP A 274 20.76 -27.08 -25.38
C TRP A 274 19.28 -27.47 -25.49
N GLY A 275 18.35 -26.51 -25.38
CA GLY A 275 16.91 -26.78 -25.42
C GLY A 275 16.37 -27.48 -24.18
N GLN A 276 17.03 -27.34 -23.03
CA GLN A 276 16.60 -27.84 -21.73
C GLN A 276 15.70 -26.84 -21.00
N ASP A 277 15.17 -27.24 -19.85
CA ASP A 277 14.44 -26.37 -18.93
C ASP A 277 15.21 -26.18 -17.60
N LEU A 278 14.60 -25.45 -16.66
CA LEU A 278 15.23 -25.10 -15.39
C LEU A 278 15.53 -26.32 -14.49
N ARG A 279 14.98 -27.52 -14.77
CA ARG A 279 15.34 -28.76 -14.05
C ARG A 279 16.78 -29.15 -14.33
N ALA A 280 17.29 -28.93 -15.55
CA ALA A 280 18.70 -29.17 -15.87
C ALA A 280 19.62 -28.26 -15.06
N VAL A 281 19.24 -26.98 -14.89
CA VAL A 281 19.96 -26.02 -14.06
C VAL A 281 19.95 -26.45 -12.59
N ALA A 282 18.79 -26.81 -12.05
CA ALA A 282 18.68 -27.32 -10.68
C ALA A 282 19.53 -28.58 -10.46
N TYR A 283 19.58 -29.47 -11.47
CA TYR A 283 20.41 -30.67 -11.43
C TYR A 283 21.92 -30.34 -11.42
N TRP A 284 22.40 -29.45 -12.30
CA TRP A 284 23.81 -29.05 -12.33
C TRP A 284 24.25 -28.33 -11.05
N LEU A 285 23.38 -27.51 -10.46
CA LEU A 285 23.66 -26.87 -9.16
C LEU A 285 23.74 -27.87 -8.00
N ALA A 286 23.04 -29.00 -8.11
CA ALA A 286 23.13 -30.08 -7.13
C ALA A 286 24.35 -30.99 -7.35
N HIS A 287 24.91 -31.02 -8.56
CA HIS A 287 26.05 -31.85 -8.96
C HIS A 287 27.15 -30.97 -9.57
N PRO A 288 27.89 -30.19 -8.74
CA PRO A 288 28.85 -29.19 -9.22
C PRO A 288 30.06 -29.78 -9.97
N ASP A 289 30.26 -31.10 -9.92
CA ASP A 289 31.29 -31.81 -10.69
C ASP A 289 30.82 -32.20 -12.11
N ASP A 290 29.54 -31.97 -12.44
CA ASP A 290 29.00 -32.29 -13.76
C ASP A 290 29.40 -31.23 -14.82
N GLU A 291 30.37 -31.58 -15.67
CA GLU A 291 30.90 -30.72 -16.74
C GLU A 291 29.94 -30.57 -17.96
N THR A 292 28.73 -31.10 -17.93
CA THR A 292 27.78 -31.03 -19.06
C THR A 292 27.51 -29.59 -19.50
N ALA A 293 27.27 -28.68 -18.56
CA ALA A 293 27.05 -27.27 -18.89
C ALA A 293 28.28 -26.63 -19.56
N VAL A 294 29.49 -26.93 -19.07
CA VAL A 294 30.75 -26.44 -19.67
C VAL A 294 30.88 -26.93 -21.11
N ARG A 295 30.66 -28.23 -21.34
CA ARG A 295 30.71 -28.81 -22.69
C ARG A 295 29.68 -28.20 -23.64
N ILE A 296 28.46 -27.94 -23.15
CA ILE A 296 27.43 -27.24 -23.92
C ILE A 296 27.93 -25.84 -24.31
N LEU A 297 28.42 -25.04 -23.37
CA LEU A 297 28.90 -23.69 -23.67
C LEU A 297 30.04 -23.70 -24.70
N GLN A 298 30.95 -24.68 -24.65
CA GLN A 298 32.03 -24.85 -25.64
C GLN A 298 31.52 -25.20 -27.05
N GLN A 299 30.35 -25.83 -27.18
CA GLN A 299 29.75 -26.20 -28.46
C GLN A 299 29.03 -25.03 -29.16
N PHE A 300 28.75 -23.92 -28.45
CA PHE A 300 28.08 -22.74 -29.00
C PHE A 300 28.94 -21.46 -28.92
N PRO A 301 30.16 -21.45 -29.48
CA PRO A 301 31.10 -20.33 -29.33
C PRO A 301 30.58 -19.01 -29.94
N SER A 302 29.64 -19.04 -30.89
CA SER A 302 29.05 -17.84 -31.47
C SER A 302 28.04 -17.12 -30.56
N HIS A 303 27.54 -17.80 -29.52
CA HIS A 303 26.55 -17.25 -28.57
C HIS A 303 27.17 -16.95 -27.20
N VAL A 304 28.22 -17.67 -26.83
CA VAL A 304 28.84 -17.60 -25.51
C VAL A 304 30.00 -16.59 -25.53
N PRO A 305 30.08 -15.65 -24.55
CA PRO A 305 31.21 -14.73 -24.46
C PRO A 305 32.56 -15.45 -24.28
N ASP A 306 33.63 -14.84 -24.79
CA ASP A 306 34.97 -15.39 -24.67
C ASP A 306 35.36 -15.68 -23.21
N GLY A 307 35.90 -16.87 -22.96
CA GLY A 307 36.34 -17.30 -21.64
C GLY A 307 35.25 -17.72 -20.66
N TRP A 308 33.95 -17.60 -20.98
CA TRP A 308 32.87 -18.00 -20.07
C TRP A 308 32.91 -19.49 -19.69
N ALA A 309 33.11 -20.37 -20.67
CA ALA A 309 33.21 -21.81 -20.42
C ALA A 309 34.42 -22.16 -19.54
N ALA A 310 35.59 -21.58 -19.83
CA ALA A 310 36.80 -21.77 -19.03
C ALA A 310 36.66 -21.20 -17.61
N SER A 311 35.96 -20.06 -17.46
CA SER A 311 35.66 -19.47 -16.15
C SER A 311 34.72 -20.37 -15.35
N LEU A 312 33.67 -20.93 -15.96
CA LEU A 312 32.78 -21.91 -15.32
C LEU A 312 33.55 -23.15 -14.86
N GLU A 313 34.40 -23.68 -15.75
CA GLU A 313 35.25 -24.84 -15.46
C GLU A 313 36.21 -24.57 -14.29
N ALA A 314 36.81 -23.38 -14.23
CA ALA A 314 37.64 -22.96 -13.10
C ALA A 314 36.83 -22.81 -11.80
N GLU A 315 35.60 -22.30 -11.88
CA GLU A 315 34.65 -22.21 -10.76
C GLU A 315 34.21 -23.59 -10.27
N MET A 316 34.07 -24.58 -11.15
CA MET A 316 33.76 -25.96 -10.79
C MET A 316 34.95 -26.69 -10.17
N ARG A 317 36.19 -26.43 -10.63
CA ARG A 317 37.39 -27.13 -10.12
C ARG A 317 37.92 -26.61 -8.80
N SER A 318 37.72 -25.32 -8.50
CA SER A 318 38.28 -24.70 -7.28
C SER A 318 37.61 -25.16 -5.96
N SER A 319 36.91 -26.30 -5.94
CA SER A 319 35.82 -26.70 -5.01
C SER A 319 36.19 -27.10 -3.58
N ALA A 320 37.37 -26.70 -3.11
CA ALA A 320 37.89 -27.10 -1.80
C ALA A 320 37.63 -26.10 -0.65
N ASP A 321 37.02 -24.93 -0.89
CA ASP A 321 36.92 -23.87 0.12
C ASP A 321 35.51 -23.73 0.74
N ARG A 322 35.43 -23.52 2.07
CA ARG A 322 34.19 -23.31 2.84
C ARG A 322 33.36 -22.14 2.28
N MET A 323 34.03 -21.14 1.71
CA MET A 323 33.44 -19.96 1.06
C MET A 323 32.54 -20.32 -0.15
N LYS A 324 32.81 -21.43 -0.85
CA LYS A 324 31.98 -21.91 -1.96
C LYS A 324 30.67 -22.55 -1.50
N GLY A 325 30.65 -23.19 -0.33
CA GLY A 325 29.46 -23.84 0.20
C GLY A 325 28.29 -22.85 0.31
N SER A 326 28.56 -21.60 0.70
CA SER A 326 27.57 -20.53 0.76
C SER A 326 27.07 -20.08 -0.62
N ILE A 327 27.96 -19.93 -1.61
CA ILE A 327 27.58 -19.53 -2.99
C ILE A 327 26.70 -20.60 -3.64
N TRP A 328 27.10 -21.88 -3.57
CA TRP A 328 26.31 -22.99 -4.11
C TRP A 328 25.01 -23.20 -3.33
N SER A 329 24.99 -22.93 -2.02
CA SER A 329 23.76 -22.95 -1.22
C SER A 329 22.79 -21.86 -1.70
N LEU A 330 23.27 -20.63 -1.93
CA LEU A 330 22.48 -19.54 -2.48
C LEU A 330 21.96 -19.86 -3.88
N ALA A 331 22.83 -20.36 -4.76
CA ALA A 331 22.46 -20.75 -6.13
C ALA A 331 21.37 -21.82 -6.14
N ARG A 332 21.52 -22.89 -5.34
CA ARG A 332 20.47 -23.93 -5.17
C ARG A 332 19.19 -23.36 -4.58
N GLY A 333 19.30 -22.46 -3.60
CA GLY A 333 18.15 -21.76 -3.01
C GLY A 333 17.34 -21.01 -4.06
N SER A 334 18.01 -20.36 -5.01
CA SER A 334 17.39 -19.56 -6.08
C SER A 334 16.54 -20.35 -7.08
N VAL A 335 16.69 -21.67 -7.13
CA VAL A 335 15.87 -22.58 -7.96
C VAL A 335 15.22 -23.69 -7.14
N SER A 336 15.20 -23.58 -5.81
CA SER A 336 14.68 -24.61 -4.90
C SER A 336 13.20 -24.95 -5.13
N PHE A 337 12.41 -23.99 -5.63
CA PHE A 337 11.03 -24.21 -6.04
C PHE A 337 10.85 -25.30 -7.10
N MET A 338 11.92 -25.63 -7.86
CA MET A 338 11.90 -26.71 -8.85
C MET A 338 11.78 -28.11 -8.23
N SER A 339 12.03 -28.25 -6.93
CA SER A 339 11.78 -29.50 -6.22
C SER A 339 10.29 -29.84 -6.12
N ASN A 340 9.39 -28.88 -6.33
CA ASN A 340 7.95 -29.12 -6.42
C ASN A 340 7.58 -29.42 -7.89
N PRO A 341 7.10 -30.64 -8.22
CA PRO A 341 6.77 -31.01 -9.60
C PRO A 341 5.69 -30.14 -10.26
N VAL A 342 4.74 -29.62 -9.48
CA VAL A 342 3.67 -28.76 -10.00
C VAL A 342 4.23 -27.41 -10.44
N ILE A 343 5.11 -26.83 -9.61
CA ILE A 343 5.77 -25.56 -9.92
C ILE A 343 6.74 -25.76 -11.08
N ALA A 344 7.53 -26.84 -11.06
CA ALA A 344 8.43 -27.19 -12.15
C ALA A 344 7.68 -27.31 -13.49
N GLN A 345 6.50 -27.94 -13.51
CA GLN A 345 5.68 -28.04 -14.71
C GLN A 345 5.20 -26.67 -15.21
N ALA A 346 4.80 -25.77 -14.31
CA ALA A 346 4.42 -24.40 -14.67
C ALA A 346 5.59 -23.58 -15.25
N CYS A 347 6.84 -24.02 -15.02
CA CYS A 347 8.06 -23.41 -15.54
C CYS A 347 8.53 -23.98 -16.89
N THR A 348 7.75 -24.83 -17.57
CA THR A 348 8.17 -25.52 -18.80
C THR A 348 7.49 -24.98 -20.05
N LYS A 349 8.20 -25.08 -21.19
CA LYS A 349 7.70 -24.71 -22.52
C LYS A 349 6.43 -25.50 -22.86
N GLY A 350 5.33 -24.79 -23.14
CA GLY A 350 4.06 -25.41 -23.54
C GLY A 350 3.10 -25.74 -22.40
N ALA A 351 3.42 -25.38 -21.14
CA ALA A 351 2.49 -25.47 -20.02
C ALA A 351 1.39 -24.38 -20.10
N GLY A 352 0.53 -24.41 -21.12
CA GLY A 352 -0.56 -23.44 -21.32
C GLY A 352 -0.36 -22.49 -22.50
N GLU A 353 -1.14 -21.41 -22.55
CA GLU A 353 -1.03 -20.37 -23.59
C GLU A 353 0.31 -19.62 -23.49
N SER A 354 0.87 -19.17 -24.61
CA SER A 354 2.08 -18.36 -24.61
C SER A 354 1.80 -16.95 -24.08
N PHE A 355 2.50 -16.52 -23.03
CA PHE A 355 2.39 -15.17 -22.50
C PHE A 355 3.36 -14.20 -23.20
N ASN A 356 2.82 -13.29 -24.01
CA ASN A 356 3.58 -12.25 -24.70
C ASN A 356 3.41 -10.89 -23.97
N VAL A 357 4.48 -10.38 -23.36
CA VAL A 357 4.42 -9.14 -22.57
C VAL A 357 4.03 -7.93 -23.41
N LYS A 358 4.49 -7.84 -24.66
CA LYS A 358 4.18 -6.71 -25.54
C LYS A 358 2.70 -6.65 -25.89
N GLU A 359 2.12 -7.77 -26.30
CA GLU A 359 0.69 -7.86 -26.60
C GLU A 359 -0.15 -7.60 -25.35
N PHE A 360 0.22 -8.22 -24.23
CA PHE A 360 -0.38 -7.98 -22.92
C PHE A 360 -0.35 -6.49 -22.54
N ALA A 361 0.79 -5.82 -22.69
CA ALA A 361 0.97 -4.42 -22.32
C ALA A 361 0.14 -3.48 -23.20
N LEU A 362 0.08 -3.72 -24.52
CA LEU A 362 -0.69 -2.90 -25.47
C LEU A 362 -2.20 -3.13 -25.39
N SER A 363 -2.62 -4.34 -25.00
CA SER A 363 -4.03 -4.72 -24.83
C SER A 363 -4.62 -4.35 -23.47
N ARG A 364 -3.91 -3.58 -22.63
CA ARG A 364 -4.33 -3.21 -21.27
C ARG A 364 -4.57 -4.43 -20.36
N GLY A 365 -3.80 -5.49 -20.59
CA GLY A 365 -3.94 -6.75 -19.89
C GLY A 365 -3.67 -6.66 -18.39
N THR A 366 -4.15 -7.64 -17.64
CA THR A 366 -3.91 -7.74 -16.19
C THR A 366 -3.30 -9.09 -15.85
N LEU A 367 -2.11 -9.07 -15.24
CA LEU A 367 -1.39 -10.25 -14.77
C LEU A 367 -1.46 -10.30 -13.25
N TYR A 368 -2.02 -11.38 -12.72
CA TYR A 368 -2.02 -11.69 -11.30
C TYR A 368 -0.95 -12.74 -11.00
N LEU A 369 -0.09 -12.46 -10.02
CA LEU A 369 0.91 -13.39 -9.50
C LEU A 369 0.52 -13.78 -8.08
N LEU A 370 0.24 -15.07 -7.86
CA LEU A 370 -0.09 -15.59 -6.55
C LEU A 370 1.07 -16.42 -5.99
N GLY A 371 1.40 -16.17 -4.73
CA GLY A 371 2.39 -16.95 -3.99
C GLY A 371 1.98 -17.07 -2.53
N ASP A 372 2.07 -18.27 -1.98
CA ASP A 372 1.76 -18.50 -0.56
C ASP A 372 2.81 -17.82 0.33
N SER A 373 2.36 -16.94 1.23
CA SER A 373 3.23 -16.26 2.20
C SER A 373 3.98 -17.19 3.16
N SER A 374 3.54 -18.44 3.28
CA SER A 374 4.17 -19.46 4.13
C SER A 374 5.30 -20.21 3.43
N ASP A 375 5.37 -20.15 2.10
CA ASP A 375 6.39 -20.81 1.28
C ASP A 375 7.24 -19.75 0.56
N GLU A 376 8.34 -19.36 1.19
CA GLU A 376 9.28 -18.38 0.66
C GLU A 376 10.09 -18.89 -0.55
N THR A 377 10.02 -20.19 -0.87
CA THR A 377 10.79 -20.76 -1.99
C THR A 377 10.33 -20.27 -3.36
N ILE A 378 9.08 -19.77 -3.46
CA ILE A 378 8.49 -19.28 -4.71
C ILE A 378 8.91 -17.85 -5.06
N ALA A 379 9.41 -17.08 -4.10
CA ALA A 379 9.73 -15.67 -4.27
C ALA A 379 10.76 -15.40 -5.41
N PRO A 380 11.84 -16.19 -5.57
CA PRO A 380 12.72 -16.11 -6.73
C PRO A 380 12.00 -16.18 -8.08
N LEU A 381 11.07 -17.12 -8.24
CA LEU A 381 10.33 -17.31 -9.50
C LEU A 381 9.43 -16.11 -9.79
N LEU A 382 8.66 -15.65 -8.79
CA LEU A 382 7.75 -14.52 -8.95
C LEU A 382 8.51 -13.20 -9.16
N ALA A 383 9.63 -13.00 -8.46
CA ALA A 383 10.52 -11.86 -8.69
C ALA A 383 11.08 -11.88 -10.11
N ALA A 384 11.55 -13.04 -10.59
CA ALA A 384 12.06 -13.19 -11.95
C ALA A 384 11.00 -12.92 -13.02
N LEU A 385 9.77 -13.41 -12.85
CA LEU A 385 8.66 -13.11 -13.77
C LEU A 385 8.28 -11.63 -13.73
N THR A 386 8.24 -11.02 -12.54
CA THR A 386 7.94 -9.58 -12.40
C THR A 386 9.01 -8.74 -13.10
N ASP A 387 10.28 -9.10 -12.94
CA ASP A 387 11.43 -8.43 -13.54
C ASP A 387 11.51 -8.66 -15.06
N TYR A 388 11.08 -9.83 -15.55
CA TYR A 388 10.86 -10.07 -16.99
C TYR A 388 9.84 -9.09 -17.56
N VAL A 389 8.66 -9.00 -16.93
CA VAL A 389 7.60 -8.08 -17.36
C VAL A 389 8.05 -6.63 -17.28
N TYR A 390 8.77 -6.24 -16.24
CA TYR A 390 9.28 -4.89 -16.07
C TYR A 390 10.26 -4.48 -17.19
N ARG A 391 11.23 -5.35 -17.53
CA ARG A 391 12.18 -5.06 -18.61
C ARG A 391 11.51 -4.98 -19.98
N ASP A 392 10.60 -5.91 -20.30
CA ASP A 392 9.87 -5.89 -21.57
C ASP A 392 8.93 -4.68 -21.67
N PHE A 393 8.30 -4.27 -20.55
CA PHE A 393 7.55 -3.02 -20.45
C PHE A 393 8.43 -1.81 -20.80
N LYS A 394 9.63 -1.72 -20.21
CA LYS A 394 10.55 -0.61 -20.48
C LYS A 394 11.00 -0.58 -21.93
N ALA A 395 11.39 -1.72 -22.49
CA ALA A 395 11.79 -1.81 -23.89
C ALA A 395 10.65 -1.41 -24.83
N LEU A 396 9.41 -1.79 -24.50
CA LEU A 396 8.23 -1.35 -25.24
C LEU A 396 8.01 0.16 -25.12
N ALA A 397 8.11 0.72 -23.93
CA ALA A 397 7.91 2.15 -23.68
C ALA A 397 8.88 3.01 -24.51
N GLN A 398 10.15 2.64 -24.59
CA GLN A 398 11.18 3.36 -25.37
C GLN A 398 10.84 3.52 -26.85
N VAL A 399 10.06 2.60 -27.43
CA VAL A 399 9.64 2.68 -28.84
C VAL A 399 8.23 3.26 -29.03
N GLN A 400 7.56 3.68 -27.95
CA GLN A 400 6.27 4.38 -28.01
C GLN A 400 6.45 5.90 -28.17
N PRO A 401 5.43 6.61 -28.66
CA PRO A 401 5.44 8.08 -28.70
C PRO A 401 5.73 8.69 -27.33
N GLY A 402 6.76 9.54 -27.28
CA GLY A 402 7.23 10.16 -26.03
C GLY A 402 8.00 9.23 -25.11
N GLU A 403 8.51 8.10 -25.63
CA GLU A 403 9.35 7.11 -24.93
C GLU A 403 8.66 6.54 -23.67
N ARG A 404 7.34 6.42 -23.74
CA ARG A 404 6.50 6.05 -22.60
C ARG A 404 5.25 5.29 -23.00
N LEU A 405 4.77 4.42 -22.12
CA LEU A 405 3.49 3.75 -22.32
C LEU A 405 2.30 4.67 -22.00
N ASP A 406 1.28 4.63 -22.85
CA ASP A 406 -0.01 5.28 -22.62
C ASP A 406 -1.16 4.34 -23.07
N PRO A 407 -2.02 3.87 -22.15
CA PRO A 407 -2.09 4.24 -20.73
C PRO A 407 -0.94 3.68 -19.85
N PRO A 408 -0.67 4.31 -18.68
CA PRO A 408 0.40 3.90 -17.79
C PRO A 408 0.27 2.48 -17.25
N PHE A 409 1.41 1.81 -17.10
CA PHE A 409 1.49 0.47 -16.50
C PHE A 409 1.53 0.55 -14.97
N GLY A 410 0.62 -0.14 -14.29
CA GLY A 410 0.57 -0.21 -12.83
C GLY A 410 1.17 -1.49 -12.25
N PHE A 411 2.19 -1.36 -11.40
CA PHE A 411 2.74 -2.47 -10.61
C PHE A 411 2.20 -2.40 -9.19
N PHE A 412 1.32 -3.34 -8.81
CA PHE A 412 0.73 -3.45 -7.49
C PHE A 412 1.39 -4.62 -6.75
N LEU A 413 2.38 -4.30 -5.92
CA LEU A 413 3.22 -5.29 -5.27
C LEU A 413 2.78 -5.47 -3.81
N ASP A 414 1.80 -6.35 -3.57
CA ASP A 414 1.42 -6.74 -2.21
C ASP A 414 2.49 -7.62 -1.58
N GLU A 415 2.81 -7.34 -0.33
CA GLU A 415 3.91 -7.95 0.43
C GLU A 415 5.21 -8.04 -0.38
N VAL A 416 5.62 -6.90 -0.97
CA VAL A 416 6.78 -6.80 -1.87
C VAL A 416 8.09 -7.33 -1.26
N THR A 417 8.23 -7.29 0.06
CA THR A 417 9.39 -7.81 0.81
C THR A 417 9.45 -9.33 0.86
N LYS A 418 8.32 -10.01 0.62
CA LYS A 418 8.17 -11.47 0.75
C LYS A 418 7.89 -12.16 -0.58
N ILE A 419 6.92 -11.68 -1.36
CA ILE A 419 6.45 -12.39 -2.56
C ILE A 419 7.31 -12.05 -3.79
N THR A 420 7.54 -10.76 -4.01
CA THR A 420 8.20 -10.26 -5.22
C THR A 420 9.26 -9.22 -4.86
N PRO A 421 10.33 -9.64 -4.19
CA PRO A 421 11.44 -8.76 -3.88
C PRO A 421 12.19 -8.38 -5.16
N VAL A 422 11.84 -7.21 -5.70
CA VAL A 422 12.45 -6.56 -6.86
C VAL A 422 13.41 -5.47 -6.38
N PRO A 423 14.32 -4.93 -7.22
CA PRO A 423 15.15 -3.78 -6.88
C PRO A 423 14.29 -2.51 -6.82
N LEU A 424 13.53 -2.38 -5.73
CA LEU A 424 12.40 -1.47 -5.61
C LEU A 424 12.79 0.01 -5.69
N ALA A 425 13.94 0.38 -5.12
CA ALA A 425 14.46 1.74 -5.20
C ALA A 425 14.84 2.12 -6.63
N ASP A 426 15.60 1.25 -7.31
CA ASP A 426 16.04 1.46 -8.70
C ASP A 426 14.83 1.59 -9.63
N TRP A 427 13.84 0.72 -9.47
CA TRP A 427 12.60 0.79 -10.24
C TRP A 427 11.83 2.08 -9.97
N ALA A 428 11.73 2.52 -8.72
CA ALA A 428 11.02 3.75 -8.39
C ALA A 428 11.67 5.01 -8.97
N ALA A 429 13.01 5.02 -9.10
CA ALA A 429 13.74 6.12 -9.71
C ALA A 429 13.53 6.20 -11.24
N ASP A 430 13.37 5.05 -11.90
CA ASP A 430 13.38 4.92 -13.36
C ASP A 430 11.97 4.79 -13.99
N ILE A 431 11.04 4.05 -13.37
CA ILE A 431 9.75 3.67 -13.98
C ILE A 431 8.91 4.85 -14.50
N ARG A 432 9.05 6.02 -13.87
CA ARG A 432 8.28 7.23 -14.17
C ARG A 432 8.46 7.68 -15.62
N SER A 433 9.67 7.63 -16.17
CA SER A 433 9.95 8.09 -17.54
C SER A 433 9.29 7.18 -18.58
N HIS A 434 9.20 5.89 -18.29
CA HIS A 434 8.64 4.87 -19.19
C HIS A 434 7.11 4.78 -19.16
N GLY A 435 6.44 5.64 -18.38
CA GLY A 435 4.98 5.61 -18.24
C GLY A 435 4.48 4.46 -17.38
N GLY A 436 5.17 4.15 -16.28
CA GLY A 436 4.67 3.21 -15.27
C GLY A 436 4.68 3.82 -13.86
N TYR A 437 4.01 3.16 -12.93
CA TYR A 437 3.97 3.52 -11.52
C TYR A 437 3.93 2.29 -10.63
N ILE A 438 4.45 2.42 -9.40
CA ILE A 438 4.52 1.33 -8.44
C ILE A 438 3.66 1.66 -7.22
N THR A 439 2.81 0.74 -6.80
CA THR A 439 2.18 0.70 -5.49
C THR A 439 2.76 -0.48 -4.74
N ALA A 440 3.75 -0.22 -3.90
CA ALA A 440 4.43 -1.21 -3.09
C ALA A 440 3.78 -1.28 -1.70
N ILE A 441 3.50 -2.48 -1.21
CA ILE A 441 2.83 -2.67 0.08
C ILE A 441 3.72 -3.51 0.99
N THR A 442 3.97 -2.97 2.19
CA THR A 442 4.70 -3.63 3.27
C THR A 442 3.92 -3.52 4.57
N GLN A 443 4.22 -4.40 5.54
CA GLN A 443 3.59 -4.32 6.86
C GLN A 443 4.31 -3.32 7.77
N SER A 444 5.61 -3.11 7.56
CA SER A 444 6.44 -2.19 8.35
C SER A 444 7.66 -1.71 7.58
N PHE A 445 8.29 -0.63 8.06
CA PHE A 445 9.59 -0.20 7.56
C PHE A 445 10.70 -1.19 7.93
N ALA A 446 10.60 -1.88 9.06
CA ALA A 446 11.54 -2.92 9.47
C ALA A 446 11.62 -4.08 8.45
N GLN A 447 10.51 -4.44 7.78
CA GLN A 447 10.55 -5.45 6.71
C GLN A 447 11.32 -4.98 5.47
N ILE A 448 11.30 -3.67 5.19
CA ILE A 448 12.09 -3.10 4.10
C ILE A 448 13.58 -3.09 4.49
N GLU A 449 13.89 -2.72 5.73
CA GLU A 449 15.26 -2.75 6.25
C GLU A 449 15.84 -4.18 6.28
N ASP A 450 15.05 -5.17 6.71
CA ASP A 450 15.43 -6.58 6.68
C ASP A 450 15.77 -7.04 5.26
N ARG A 451 15.01 -6.56 4.26
CA ARG A 451 15.15 -7.02 2.88
C ARG A 451 16.22 -6.28 2.07
N TRP A 452 16.35 -4.97 2.22
CA TRP A 452 17.25 -4.14 1.40
C TRP A 452 18.26 -3.34 2.22
N GLY A 453 18.37 -3.63 3.52
CA GLY A 453 19.26 -2.91 4.42
C GLY A 453 18.81 -1.47 4.72
N LYS A 454 19.61 -0.77 5.52
CA LYS A 454 19.37 0.62 5.93
C LYS A 454 19.40 1.58 4.76
N GLU A 455 20.32 1.38 3.83
CA GLU A 455 20.47 2.22 2.63
C GLU A 455 19.25 2.05 1.71
N GLY A 456 18.81 0.81 1.48
CA GLY A 456 17.60 0.52 0.72
C GLY A 456 16.36 1.13 1.37
N LEU A 457 16.21 1.02 2.69
CA LEU A 457 15.11 1.67 3.42
C LEU A 457 15.12 3.20 3.21
N ALA A 458 16.28 3.84 3.35
CA ALA A 458 16.42 5.29 3.17
C ALA A 458 16.07 5.72 1.74
N ALA A 459 16.58 4.99 0.73
CA ALA A 459 16.28 5.24 -0.67
C ALA A 459 14.78 5.09 -0.98
N ILE A 460 14.16 4.00 -0.53
CA ILE A 460 12.73 3.75 -0.71
C ILE A 460 11.90 4.84 0.00
N LYS A 461 12.25 5.23 1.23
CA LYS A 461 11.60 6.35 1.93
C LYS A 461 11.75 7.67 1.17
N GLY A 462 12.86 7.92 0.47
CA GLY A 462 13.06 9.14 -0.31
C GLY A 462 12.24 9.19 -1.61
N LEU A 463 12.16 8.07 -2.32
CA LEU A 463 11.54 8.01 -3.65
C LEU A 463 10.01 7.87 -3.62
N PHE A 464 9.47 7.18 -2.62
CA PHE A 464 8.04 6.89 -2.55
C PHE A 464 7.25 7.94 -1.76
N SER A 465 6.10 8.31 -2.32
CA SER A 465 5.03 8.96 -1.55
C SER A 465 4.40 7.93 -0.60
N LYS A 466 4.05 8.33 0.62
CA LYS A 466 3.72 7.41 1.70
C LYS A 466 2.22 7.38 1.96
N VAL A 467 1.69 6.18 2.10
CA VAL A 467 0.31 5.89 2.49
C VAL A 467 0.38 5.05 3.77
N ILE A 468 0.17 5.72 4.91
CA ILE A 468 0.35 5.11 6.23
C ILE A 468 -1.02 4.75 6.80
N LEU A 469 -1.23 3.46 7.06
CA LEU A 469 -2.45 2.95 7.68
C LEU A 469 -2.27 2.82 9.21
N PRO A 470 -3.37 2.80 10.00
CA PRO A 470 -3.32 2.69 11.45
C PRO A 470 -2.64 1.40 11.94
N GLY A 471 -2.24 1.43 13.22
CA GLY A 471 -1.80 0.24 13.95
C GLY A 471 -0.30 -0.03 13.95
N ILE A 472 0.53 0.87 13.39
CA ILE A 472 2.00 0.79 13.48
C ILE A 472 2.40 0.79 14.97
N GLN A 473 3.28 -0.15 15.36
CA GLN A 473 3.71 -0.32 16.74
C GLN A 473 5.13 0.19 17.02
N ASN A 474 5.94 0.38 15.98
CA ASN A 474 7.31 0.88 16.14
C ASN A 474 7.29 2.38 16.47
N LEU A 475 7.80 2.74 17.65
CA LEU A 475 7.81 4.13 18.13
C LEU A 475 8.69 5.04 17.29
N GLN A 476 9.88 4.57 16.90
CA GLN A 476 10.82 5.35 16.10
C GLN A 476 10.21 5.71 14.73
N ASP A 477 9.52 4.75 14.10
CA ASP A 477 8.79 4.99 12.86
C ASP A 477 7.69 6.04 13.07
N LEU A 478 6.90 5.94 14.14
CA LEU A 478 5.83 6.90 14.43
C LEU A 478 6.36 8.31 14.71
N GLU A 479 7.47 8.43 15.43
CA GLU A 479 8.15 9.71 15.69
C GLU A 479 8.70 10.33 14.40
N GLU A 480 9.33 9.53 13.54
CA GLU A 480 9.82 9.97 12.24
C GLU A 480 8.66 10.47 11.36
N LEU A 481 7.57 9.70 11.28
CA LEU A 481 6.37 10.07 10.55
C LEU A 481 5.74 11.36 11.09
N SER A 482 5.65 11.51 12.41
CA SER A 482 5.14 12.74 13.04
C SER A 482 5.99 13.96 12.70
N LYS A 483 7.33 13.81 12.74
CA LYS A 483 8.27 14.87 12.34
C LYS A 483 8.14 15.22 10.85
N LEU A 484 7.94 14.22 9.98
CA LEU A 484 7.72 14.43 8.54
C LEU A 484 6.39 15.16 8.25
N VAL A 485 5.32 14.88 9.01
CA VAL A 485 4.07 15.64 8.91
C VAL A 485 4.28 17.10 9.32
N GLY A 486 5.13 17.33 10.31
CA GLY A 486 5.60 18.65 10.71
C GLY A 486 4.89 19.24 11.93
N THR A 487 5.16 20.53 12.17
CA THR A 487 4.65 21.28 13.31
C THR A 487 3.76 22.45 12.89
N ARG A 488 2.90 22.89 13.79
CA ARG A 488 2.10 24.11 13.68
C ARG A 488 2.43 25.04 14.84
N GLU A 489 2.33 26.34 14.61
CA GLU A 489 2.35 27.33 15.70
C GLU A 489 0.96 27.45 16.30
N VAL A 490 0.89 27.41 17.62
CA VAL A 490 -0.31 27.63 18.42
C VAL A 490 -0.05 28.74 19.43
N ASP A 491 -1.05 29.61 19.62
CA ASP A 491 -1.02 30.61 20.68
C ASP A 491 -1.35 29.91 22.01
N ALA A 492 -0.35 29.80 22.87
CA ALA A 492 -0.52 29.33 24.23
C ALA A 492 -0.95 30.51 25.11
N VAL A 493 -2.10 30.37 25.76
CA VAL A 493 -2.58 31.32 26.78
C VAL A 493 -2.37 30.67 28.14
N SER A 494 -1.45 31.22 28.94
CA SER A 494 -1.29 30.84 30.34
C SER A 494 -2.09 31.80 31.19
N GLU A 495 -3.03 31.28 31.97
CA GLU A 495 -3.80 32.04 32.96
C GLU A 495 -3.25 31.74 34.35
N GLY A 496 -2.77 32.77 35.04
CA GLY A 496 -2.37 32.70 36.44
C GLY A 496 -3.47 33.31 37.29
N GLU A 497 -3.92 32.59 38.32
CA GLU A 497 -4.87 33.07 39.31
C GLU A 497 -4.18 33.06 40.67
N THR A 498 -4.07 34.24 41.29
CA THR A 498 -3.53 34.40 42.63
C THR A 498 -4.66 34.81 43.55
N ASP A 499 -4.98 33.97 44.53
CA ASP A 499 -5.89 34.30 45.62
C ASP A 499 -5.09 34.78 46.83
N SER A 500 -5.29 36.03 47.24
CA SER A 500 -4.74 36.60 48.47
C SER A 500 -5.85 37.19 49.34
N ALA A 501 -5.55 37.45 50.61
CA ALA A 501 -6.49 38.08 51.55
C ALA A 501 -6.98 39.47 51.10
N SER A 502 -6.30 40.12 50.14
CA SER A 502 -6.66 41.42 49.59
C SER A 502 -7.44 41.36 48.26
N GLY A 503 -7.73 40.17 47.74
CA GLY A 503 -8.53 39.97 46.53
C GLY A 503 -7.91 38.99 45.53
N ARG A 504 -8.71 38.65 44.51
CA ARG A 504 -8.37 37.68 43.46
C ARG A 504 -7.76 38.40 42.25
N SER A 505 -6.53 38.07 41.88
CA SER A 505 -5.84 38.64 40.72
C SER A 505 -5.73 37.61 39.60
N LYS A 506 -6.08 38.01 38.36
CA LYS A 506 -5.96 37.18 37.16
C LYS A 506 -4.95 37.80 36.21
N SER A 507 -3.91 37.04 35.85
CA SER A 507 -2.93 37.41 34.85
C SER A 507 -3.06 36.49 33.63
N ARG A 508 -2.92 37.06 32.42
CA ARG A 508 -2.97 36.33 31.14
C ARG A 508 -1.69 36.60 30.36
N ASN A 509 -0.91 35.56 30.11
CA ASN A 509 0.25 35.63 29.25
C ASN A 509 -0.01 34.88 27.94
N ARG A 510 0.36 35.47 26.80
CA ARG A 510 0.23 34.85 25.47
C ARG A 510 1.63 34.58 24.91
N SER A 511 1.91 33.33 24.57
CA SER A 511 3.17 32.93 23.93
C SER A 511 2.89 32.05 22.71
N LYS A 512 3.81 32.05 21.74
CA LYS A 512 3.72 31.14 20.59
C LYS A 512 4.46 29.85 20.91
N ARG A 513 3.81 28.71 20.73
CA ARG A 513 4.39 27.38 20.92
C ARG A 513 4.28 26.58 19.63
N LYS A 514 5.31 25.79 19.31
CA LYS A 514 5.24 24.79 18.25
C LYS A 514 4.66 23.48 18.80
N GLU A 515 3.67 22.95 18.11
CA GLU A 515 3.02 21.68 18.40
C GLU A 515 3.10 20.77 17.17
N LEU A 516 3.19 19.46 17.35
CA LEU A 516 3.10 18.50 16.25
C LEU A 516 1.70 18.59 15.60
N ILE A 517 1.64 18.54 14.28
CA ILE A 517 0.35 18.55 13.56
C ILE A 517 -0.40 17.24 13.83
N LEU A 518 0.32 16.13 13.87
CA LEU A 518 -0.19 14.80 14.19
C LEU A 518 0.82 14.04 15.08
N PRO A 519 0.59 13.97 16.40
CA PRO A 519 1.44 13.21 17.32
C PRO A 519 1.56 11.70 16.99
N PRO A 520 2.65 11.02 17.39
CA PRO A 520 2.86 9.58 17.17
C PRO A 520 1.68 8.69 17.59
N GLU A 521 1.08 8.98 18.75
CA GLU A 521 -0.08 8.27 19.28
C GLU A 521 -1.31 8.43 18.39
N ASP A 522 -1.51 9.60 17.79
CA ASP A 522 -2.63 9.87 16.90
C ASP A 522 -2.44 9.21 15.52
N ILE A 523 -1.19 9.05 15.05
CA ILE A 523 -0.88 8.24 13.86
C ILE A 523 -1.24 6.77 14.12
N ARG A 524 -0.77 6.21 15.23
CA ARG A 524 -1.06 4.82 15.63
C ARG A 524 -2.55 4.56 15.76
N MET A 525 -3.28 5.52 16.33
CA MET A 525 -4.70 5.42 16.66
C MET A 525 -5.64 6.01 15.61
N LEU A 526 -5.17 6.21 14.37
CA LEU A 526 -6.04 6.59 13.27
C LEU A 526 -7.25 5.62 13.20
N PRO A 527 -8.47 6.12 12.92
CA PRO A 527 -9.62 5.23 12.89
C PRO A 527 -9.49 4.22 11.74
N PRO A 528 -10.15 3.05 11.82
CA PRO A 528 -10.21 2.12 10.70
C PRO A 528 -10.63 2.82 9.40
N MET A 529 -10.13 2.34 8.28
CA MET A 529 -10.43 2.91 6.95
C MET A 529 -9.99 4.38 6.78
N HIS A 530 -8.96 4.79 7.53
CA HIS A 530 -8.25 6.04 7.32
C HIS A 530 -6.80 5.78 6.96
N ALA A 531 -6.20 6.70 6.21
CA ALA A 531 -4.78 6.68 5.91
C ALA A 531 -4.21 8.09 6.02
N LEU A 532 -3.00 8.19 6.57
CA LEU A 532 -2.18 9.39 6.47
C LEU A 532 -1.45 9.35 5.13
N ILE A 533 -1.71 10.35 4.30
CA ILE A 533 -1.13 10.50 2.96
C ILE A 533 -0.07 11.59 3.01
N MET A 534 1.14 11.26 2.58
CA MET A 534 2.25 12.20 2.42
C MET A 534 2.79 12.09 1.01
N ILE A 535 2.47 13.09 0.19
CA ILE A 535 3.02 13.27 -1.14
C ILE A 535 4.21 14.24 -1.03
N ASN A 536 5.37 13.92 -1.64
CA ASN A 536 6.63 14.63 -1.43
C ASN A 536 6.57 16.17 -1.61
N GLU A 537 5.67 16.67 -2.47
CA GLU A 537 5.53 18.10 -2.78
C GLU A 537 4.36 18.78 -2.05
N SER A 538 3.70 18.08 -1.13
CA SER A 538 2.48 18.56 -0.47
C SER A 538 2.53 18.35 1.03
N LYS A 539 1.85 19.25 1.74
CA LYS A 539 1.46 19.01 3.13
C LYS A 539 0.63 17.73 3.23
N ALA A 540 0.76 17.05 4.37
CA ALA A 540 0.06 15.81 4.65
C ALA A 540 -1.47 16.02 4.71
N VAL A 541 -2.20 14.93 4.44
CA VAL A 541 -3.65 14.86 4.58
C VAL A 541 -4.04 13.50 5.14
N VAL A 542 -5.03 13.45 6.03
CA VAL A 542 -5.65 12.17 6.40
C VAL A 542 -6.88 11.99 5.54
N THR A 543 -6.99 10.84 4.90
CA THR A 543 -8.14 10.46 4.08
C THR A 543 -8.96 9.39 4.78
N LYS A 544 -10.25 9.35 4.45
CA LYS A 544 -11.15 8.24 4.73
C LYS A 544 -11.50 7.56 3.43
N PHE A 545 -11.40 6.23 3.40
CA PHE A 545 -11.77 5.42 2.24
C PHE A 545 -12.86 4.41 2.61
N LYS A 546 -13.48 3.81 1.58
CA LYS A 546 -14.53 2.79 1.75
C LYS A 546 -13.93 1.41 1.48
N HIS A 547 -14.62 0.36 1.93
CA HIS A 547 -14.18 -1.01 1.65
C HIS A 547 -14.19 -1.27 0.14
N GLY A 548 -13.00 -1.42 -0.45
CA GLY A 548 -12.83 -1.70 -1.88
C GLY A 548 -13.53 -3.00 -2.30
N GLN A 549 -13.60 -3.99 -1.41
CA GLN A 549 -14.31 -5.25 -1.64
C GLN A 549 -15.82 -5.04 -1.90
N ILE A 550 -16.46 -4.14 -1.14
CA ILE A 550 -17.88 -3.81 -1.33
C ILE A 550 -18.08 -3.11 -2.69
N ARG A 551 -17.16 -2.20 -3.04
CA ARG A 551 -17.18 -1.53 -4.34
C ARG A 551 -17.01 -2.52 -5.49
N ALA A 552 -16.04 -3.43 -5.40
CA ALA A 552 -15.76 -4.45 -6.39
C ALA A 552 -17.01 -5.32 -6.65
N LYS A 553 -17.60 -5.88 -5.58
CA LYS A 553 -18.84 -6.68 -5.69
C LYS A 553 -19.96 -5.91 -6.41
N LYS A 554 -20.21 -4.66 -6.00
CA LYS A 554 -21.25 -3.83 -6.63
C LYS A 554 -20.97 -3.55 -8.10
N MET A 555 -19.72 -3.29 -8.47
CA MET A 555 -19.34 -3.06 -9.87
C MET A 555 -19.52 -4.34 -10.69
N THR A 556 -19.10 -5.49 -10.17
CA THR A 556 -19.23 -6.79 -10.84
C THR A 556 -20.69 -7.19 -11.03
N GLU A 557 -21.53 -7.03 -10.00
CA GLU A 557 -22.98 -7.24 -10.10
C GLU A 557 -23.61 -6.34 -11.17
N GLY A 558 -23.24 -5.05 -11.19
CA GLY A 558 -23.71 -4.10 -12.20
C GLY A 558 -23.27 -4.49 -13.62
N LEU A 559 -22.03 -4.96 -13.78
CA LEU A 559 -21.50 -5.44 -15.05
C LEU A 559 -22.26 -6.69 -15.55
N ARG A 560 -22.47 -7.68 -14.68
CA ARG A 560 -23.23 -8.89 -15.01
C ARG A 560 -24.67 -8.57 -15.39
N ALA A 561 -25.33 -7.67 -14.67
CA ALA A 561 -26.67 -7.21 -14.99
C ALA A 561 -26.73 -6.49 -16.35
N ALA A 562 -25.74 -5.65 -16.66
CA ALA A 562 -25.65 -4.99 -17.97
C ALA A 562 -25.44 -5.99 -19.12
N LYS A 563 -24.57 -7.00 -18.94
CA LYS A 563 -24.35 -8.06 -19.92
C LYS A 563 -25.60 -8.93 -20.12
N ALA A 564 -26.31 -9.27 -19.04
CA ALA A 564 -27.55 -10.03 -19.12
C ALA A 564 -28.63 -9.27 -19.93
N LYS A 565 -28.76 -7.95 -19.72
CA LYS A 565 -29.69 -7.10 -20.47
C LYS A 565 -29.29 -6.92 -21.95
N ALA A 566 -27.99 -7.02 -22.27
CA ALA A 566 -27.47 -6.86 -23.62
C ALA A 566 -27.55 -8.13 -24.48
N ARG A 567 -27.74 -9.32 -23.88
CA ARG A 567 -28.14 -10.51 -24.62
C ARG A 567 -29.63 -10.39 -24.93
N PRO A 568 -30.04 -10.18 -26.20
CA PRO A 568 -31.45 -10.29 -26.54
C PRO A 568 -31.91 -11.71 -26.25
N ASP A 569 -33.15 -11.86 -25.78
CA ASP A 569 -33.82 -13.14 -25.67
C ASP A 569 -33.65 -13.88 -27.01
N ASP A 570 -33.03 -15.06 -26.98
CA ASP A 570 -33.18 -16.08 -28.02
C ASP A 570 -34.31 -17.00 -27.54
N PRO A 571 -35.59 -16.69 -27.82
CA PRO A 571 -36.67 -17.62 -27.54
C PRO A 571 -36.57 -18.74 -28.59
N GLY A 572 -36.13 -19.90 -28.11
CA GLY A 572 -35.95 -21.13 -28.86
C GLY A 572 -36.72 -21.28 -30.18
N THR A 573 -35.97 -21.38 -31.27
CA THR A 573 -36.32 -22.29 -32.37
C THR A 573 -35.53 -23.59 -32.19
N VAL A 574 -35.99 -24.42 -31.25
CA VAL A 574 -35.94 -25.87 -31.43
C VAL A 574 -37.40 -26.32 -31.47
N ASN A 575 -37.96 -26.29 -32.67
CA ASN A 575 -39.18 -27.04 -32.97
C ASN A 575 -38.86 -28.53 -32.78
N ALA A 576 -39.15 -29.03 -31.59
CA ALA A 576 -39.51 -30.42 -31.41
C ALA A 576 -41.01 -30.58 -31.70
N GLN A 577 -41.36 -31.74 -32.26
CA GLN A 577 -42.67 -32.20 -32.77
C GLN A 577 -42.85 -31.88 -34.28
N VAL A 578 -43.22 -32.79 -35.18
CA VAL A 578 -44.13 -33.94 -35.10
C VAL A 578 -43.81 -34.91 -36.27
N THR A 579 -43.82 -36.25 -36.02
CA THR A 579 -44.06 -37.41 -36.93
C THR A 579 -43.14 -37.61 -38.16
N ALA A 580 -42.75 -38.81 -38.60
CA ALA A 580 -43.21 -40.20 -38.40
C ALA A 580 -42.00 -41.13 -38.54
#